data_AF-A0A2A2QRC9-F1
#
_entry.id   AF-A0A2A2QRC9-F1
#
_cell.length_a   1.000
_cell.length_b   1.000
_cell.length_c   1.000
_cell.angle_alpha   90.00
_cell.angle_beta   90.00
_cell.angle_gamma   90.00
#
_symmetry.space_group_name_H-M   'P 1'
#
loop_
_entity.id
_entity.type
_entity.pdbx_description
1 polymer ?
#
loop_
_entity_poly.entity_id
_entity_poly.type
_entity_poly.pdbx_seq_one_letter_code
_entity_poly.pdbx_strand_id
1 'polypeptide(L)'
;MSGGAAGHAENLAGWDGKHKRFTARRESGCPEFEMPPALPHGSQIPADRPGSKSEPSLSTNSTAQTAGEESCRRGDADQAVAKEVVRGESHRGPMGAEFTDEEEDLFNQTGEAVLRRLRKTRNPGDLLALLRSEHKRFDRAYAAAPIAARDSVACRAGCDACCHVPVGVQAHEVLIAAEFIQKNFSPEELDSVIARTAAHRAAFANKDNRERSELRTPCPMLKAGSCTIYESRPEACRSHHSHSAAACGLNLDPTREEIDVFVPGVRGRMFAVMLGIDQAVAEAGFDGQAYDFGSALHEALTDSMGAIRWMRREPAFPESCWEEVPGSLDDDAGVIRAEGFFQ
;
A
#
# COMPACT_ATOMS: atom_id res chain seq x y z
N MET A 1 -12.47 6.66 67.27
CA MET A 1 -13.40 7.64 67.89
C MET A 1 -13.55 8.76 66.87
N SER A 2 -14.64 8.71 66.08
CA SER A 2 -15.82 9.63 66.16
C SER A 2 -15.51 11.01 65.57
N GLY A 3 -16.21 11.58 64.59
CA GLY A 3 -17.44 11.31 63.81
C GLY A 3 -17.45 12.35 62.66
N GLY A 4 -18.10 12.12 61.51
CA GLY A 4 -19.52 12.45 61.24
C GLY A 4 -19.72 13.96 60.98
N ALA A 5 -20.42 14.47 59.96
CA ALA A 5 -21.42 13.90 59.06
C ALA A 5 -21.78 14.87 57.90
N ALA A 6 -22.37 14.29 56.83
CA ALA A 6 -23.49 14.76 55.97
C ALA A 6 -23.37 16.12 55.21
N GLY A 7 -23.87 16.34 53.98
CA GLY A 7 -24.88 15.72 53.08
C GLY A 7 -25.45 16.91 52.25
N HIS A 8 -25.64 16.89 50.92
CA HIS A 8 -26.74 16.31 50.12
C HIS A 8 -26.46 16.62 48.61
N ALA A 9 -26.56 15.65 47.69
CA ALA A 9 -27.68 15.31 46.77
C ALA A 9 -27.88 16.32 45.61
N GLU A 10 -28.07 15.99 44.31
CA GLU A 10 -28.90 14.99 43.59
C GLU A 10 -28.29 14.68 42.18
N ASN A 11 -28.19 13.42 41.69
CA ASN A 11 -29.15 12.62 40.87
C ASN A 11 -29.55 13.24 39.50
N LEU A 12 -29.29 12.62 38.34
CA LEU A 12 -30.03 11.53 37.64
C LEU A 12 -29.29 11.28 36.28
N ALA A 13 -29.25 10.13 35.59
CA ALA A 13 -29.81 8.80 35.70
C ALA A 13 -29.00 7.87 34.75
N GLY A 14 -28.80 6.60 35.14
CA GLY A 14 -28.19 5.56 34.31
C GLY A 14 -29.20 4.80 33.45
N TRP A 15 -28.68 3.93 32.58
CA TRP A 15 -29.42 2.84 31.95
C TRP A 15 -28.51 1.62 31.77
N ASP A 16 -28.79 0.56 32.54
CA ASP A 16 -28.38 -0.83 32.34
C ASP A 16 -29.65 -1.63 32.00
N GLY A 17 -29.55 -2.60 31.10
CA GLY A 17 -30.68 -3.32 30.54
C GLY A 17 -30.28 -4.60 29.79
N LYS A 18 -29.80 -5.60 30.53
CA LYS A 18 -29.75 -6.99 30.08
C LYS A 18 -31.14 -7.53 29.67
N HIS A 19 -31.12 -8.49 28.76
CA HIS A 19 -32.16 -9.46 28.34
C HIS A 19 -33.01 -9.13 27.11
N LYS A 20 -32.66 -9.77 25.98
CA LYS A 20 -33.62 -10.60 25.21
C LYS A 20 -32.94 -11.90 24.76
N ARG A 21 -33.27 -13.01 25.42
CA ARG A 21 -33.28 -14.34 24.81
C ARG A 21 -34.31 -14.30 23.68
N PHE A 22 -33.94 -14.67 22.47
CA PHE A 22 -34.91 -15.14 21.48
C PHE A 22 -34.68 -16.62 21.23
N THR A 23 -35.73 -17.38 21.53
CA THR A 23 -35.86 -18.81 21.45
C THR A 23 -35.88 -19.29 20.00
N ALA A 24 -35.20 -20.40 19.74
CA ALA A 24 -35.29 -21.17 18.51
C ALA A 24 -36.74 -21.56 18.19
N ARG A 25 -37.17 -21.30 16.95
CA ARG A 25 -38.28 -22.02 16.32
C ARG A 25 -37.78 -22.55 14.98
N ARG A 26 -37.76 -23.88 14.85
CA ARG A 26 -37.59 -24.60 13.59
C ARG A 26 -38.75 -24.25 12.67
N GLU A 27 -38.48 -23.66 11.51
CA GLU A 27 -39.33 -23.81 10.34
C GLU A 27 -38.43 -24.10 9.12
N SER A 28 -38.80 -25.19 8.47
CA SER A 28 -38.19 -25.87 7.33
C SER A 28 -38.39 -25.11 6.03
N GLY A 29 -37.34 -25.04 5.20
CA GLY A 29 -37.46 -24.69 3.78
C GLY A 29 -36.17 -24.12 3.21
N CYS A 30 -35.39 -24.95 2.53
CA CYS A 30 -34.35 -24.49 1.61
C CYS A 30 -35.00 -23.97 0.32
N PRO A 31 -34.63 -22.78 -0.18
CA PRO A 31 -34.69 -22.49 -1.60
C PRO A 31 -33.32 -22.73 -2.23
N GLU A 32 -33.30 -23.49 -3.33
CA GLU A 32 -32.18 -23.61 -4.26
C GLU A 32 -31.69 -22.21 -4.68
N PHE A 33 -30.38 -21.98 -4.59
CA PHE A 33 -29.74 -20.78 -5.11
C PHE A 33 -29.25 -21.07 -6.53
N GLU A 34 -29.96 -20.57 -7.53
CA GLU A 34 -29.53 -20.58 -8.94
C GLU A 34 -28.25 -19.74 -9.10
N MET A 35 -27.26 -20.32 -9.78
CA MET A 35 -26.02 -19.63 -10.17
C MET A 35 -26.30 -18.58 -11.25
N PRO A 36 -25.74 -17.37 -11.17
CA PRO A 36 -25.79 -16.42 -12.29
C PRO A 36 -24.92 -16.89 -13.46
N PRO A 37 -25.31 -16.62 -14.72
CA PRO A 37 -24.62 -17.11 -15.91
C PRO A 37 -23.25 -16.45 -16.10
N ALA A 38 -22.28 -17.26 -16.53
CA ALA A 38 -20.95 -16.82 -16.94
C ALA A 38 -21.03 -15.86 -18.14
N LEU A 39 -20.25 -14.78 -18.09
CA LEU A 39 -20.09 -13.85 -19.22
C LEU A 39 -19.28 -14.52 -20.37
N PRO A 40 -19.55 -14.15 -21.63
CA PRO A 40 -19.19 -14.97 -22.80
C PRO A 40 -17.69 -14.92 -23.14
N HIS A 41 -17.14 -16.11 -23.43
CA HIS A 41 -15.81 -16.33 -23.97
C HIS A 41 -15.67 -15.71 -25.37
N GLY A 42 -14.78 -14.71 -25.49
CA GLY A 42 -14.33 -14.18 -26.78
C GLY A 42 -13.20 -15.03 -27.37
N SER A 43 -13.57 -15.80 -28.40
CA SER A 43 -12.80 -16.08 -29.63
C SER A 43 -11.33 -16.52 -29.53
N GLN A 44 -11.13 -17.81 -29.78
CA GLN A 44 -9.91 -18.46 -30.23
C GLN A 44 -9.39 -17.84 -31.54
N ILE A 45 -8.08 -17.62 -31.64
CA ILE A 45 -7.35 -17.46 -32.92
C ILE A 45 -6.10 -18.36 -32.85
N PRO A 46 -5.76 -19.11 -33.94
CA PRO A 46 -4.87 -20.26 -33.87
C PRO A 46 -3.39 -19.89 -33.98
N ALA A 47 -2.56 -20.79 -33.47
CA ALA A 47 -1.11 -20.78 -33.59
C ALA A 47 -0.66 -21.02 -35.04
N ASP A 48 0.29 -20.22 -35.51
CA ASP A 48 1.13 -20.57 -36.65
C ASP A 48 2.60 -20.20 -36.41
N ARG A 49 3.46 -21.20 -36.57
CA ARG A 49 4.92 -21.13 -36.76
C ARG A 49 5.17 -21.06 -38.27
N PRO A 50 6.28 -20.45 -38.72
CA PRO A 50 7.45 -21.29 -39.03
C PRO A 50 8.79 -20.64 -38.68
N GLY A 51 9.82 -21.48 -38.50
CA GLY A 51 11.21 -21.05 -38.35
C GLY A 51 12.03 -21.25 -39.62
N SER A 52 13.19 -20.59 -39.69
CA SER A 52 14.41 -21.12 -40.35
C SER A 52 15.64 -20.24 -40.07
N LYS A 53 16.64 -20.88 -39.46
CA LYS A 53 18.12 -20.79 -39.55
C LYS A 53 18.73 -19.73 -40.49
N SER A 54 19.75 -18.98 -40.03
CA SER A 54 21.20 -19.22 -40.29
C SER A 54 22.07 -17.95 -40.13
N GLU A 55 23.11 -18.03 -39.29
CA GLU A 55 24.32 -17.18 -39.17
C GLU A 55 25.31 -17.32 -40.38
N PRO A 56 26.54 -16.74 -40.40
CA PRO A 56 27.07 -15.44 -39.91
C PRO A 56 28.01 -14.75 -40.94
N SER A 57 28.54 -13.54 -40.64
CA SER A 57 29.85 -13.11 -41.20
C SER A 57 30.59 -12.06 -40.35
N LEU A 58 31.89 -12.34 -40.19
CA LEU A 58 32.98 -11.62 -39.53
C LEU A 58 33.25 -10.20 -40.09
N SER A 59 33.83 -9.30 -39.28
CA SER A 59 35.28 -8.95 -39.35
C SER A 59 35.68 -7.76 -38.45
N THR A 60 36.64 -8.02 -37.56
CA THR A 60 37.85 -7.25 -37.21
C THR A 60 37.95 -5.74 -37.50
N ASN A 61 38.33 -4.94 -36.50
CA ASN A 61 39.73 -4.44 -36.39
C ASN A 61 40.04 -3.73 -35.07
N SER A 62 41.29 -3.92 -34.66
CA SER A 62 42.01 -3.35 -33.52
C SER A 62 42.79 -2.10 -33.97
N THR A 63 42.92 -1.07 -33.12
CA THR A 63 44.21 -0.37 -32.93
C THR A 63 44.23 0.43 -31.62
N ALA A 64 45.44 0.65 -31.12
CA ALA A 64 45.83 0.94 -29.74
C ALA A 64 46.13 2.43 -29.44
N GLN A 65 46.20 2.73 -28.13
CA GLN A 65 47.15 3.62 -27.42
C GLN A 65 47.30 5.09 -27.84
N THR A 66 47.17 6.02 -26.87
CA THR A 66 48.30 6.62 -26.12
C THR A 66 47.81 7.66 -25.12
N ALA A 67 48.56 7.80 -24.03
CA ALA A 67 48.40 8.77 -22.95
C ALA A 67 49.06 10.12 -23.28
N GLY A 68 48.64 11.18 -22.58
CA GLY A 68 49.30 12.49 -22.56
C GLY A 68 48.75 13.36 -21.43
N GLU A 69 49.51 13.44 -20.33
CA GLU A 69 49.35 14.40 -19.24
C GLU A 69 49.85 15.79 -19.67
N GLU A 70 49.16 16.88 -19.28
CA GLU A 70 49.85 18.12 -18.96
C GLU A 70 49.06 19.01 -17.98
N SER A 71 49.82 19.65 -17.09
CA SER A 71 49.39 20.29 -15.84
C SER A 71 49.58 21.81 -15.88
N CYS A 72 48.68 22.52 -15.18
CA CYS A 72 48.81 23.83 -14.52
C CYS A 72 49.25 25.09 -15.29
N ARG A 73 48.38 26.12 -15.27
CA ARG A 73 48.70 27.42 -14.64
C ARG A 73 47.46 28.28 -14.31
N ARG A 74 47.55 28.95 -13.16
CA ARG A 74 46.57 29.85 -12.51
C ARG A 74 46.43 31.22 -13.20
N GLY A 75 45.28 31.86 -12.97
CA GLY A 75 45.08 33.31 -13.09
C GLY A 75 43.67 33.73 -12.63
N ASP A 76 43.58 34.30 -11.43
CA ASP A 76 42.37 34.93 -10.88
C ASP A 76 41.97 36.21 -11.65
N ALA A 77 40.67 36.44 -11.86
CA ALA A 77 39.95 37.65 -11.43
C ALA A 77 38.53 37.79 -12.04
N ASP A 78 37.59 38.11 -11.14
CA ASP A 78 36.35 38.87 -11.27
C ASP A 78 35.03 38.28 -11.85
N GLN A 79 34.15 37.98 -10.89
CA GLN A 79 32.76 38.45 -10.75
C GLN A 79 31.80 38.29 -11.94
N ALA A 80 30.96 37.25 -11.84
CA ALA A 80 29.52 37.39 -12.09
C ALA A 80 28.76 36.36 -11.23
N VAL A 81 28.14 36.84 -10.15
CA VAL A 81 27.20 36.07 -9.33
C VAL A 81 25.92 35.89 -10.15
N ALA A 82 25.77 34.73 -10.79
CA ALA A 82 24.49 34.28 -11.32
C ALA A 82 23.86 33.32 -10.30
N LYS A 83 22.67 33.68 -9.83
CA LYS A 83 21.84 32.91 -8.90
C LYS A 83 21.58 31.51 -9.46
N GLU A 84 22.23 30.53 -8.88
CA GLU A 84 21.92 29.12 -9.09
C GLU A 84 20.66 28.80 -8.27
N VAL A 85 19.55 28.58 -8.98
CA VAL A 85 18.34 28.00 -8.40
C VAL A 85 18.69 26.56 -8.08
N VAL A 86 18.78 26.24 -6.79
CA VAL A 86 18.94 24.87 -6.30
C VAL A 86 17.72 24.07 -6.78
N ARG A 87 17.91 23.29 -7.86
CA ARG A 87 16.99 22.21 -8.23
C ARG A 87 17.06 21.19 -7.10
N GLY A 88 15.89 20.92 -6.51
CA GLY A 88 15.72 20.00 -5.39
C GLY A 88 16.25 18.61 -5.71
N GLU A 89 16.57 17.88 -4.64
CA GLU A 89 17.07 16.52 -4.69
C GLU A 89 16.13 15.61 -5.48
N SER A 90 16.69 14.94 -6.48
CA SER A 90 16.02 13.94 -7.31
C SER A 90 15.34 12.86 -6.47
N HIS A 91 14.05 12.67 -6.68
CA HIS A 91 13.23 11.72 -5.93
C HIS A 91 13.54 10.29 -6.38
N ARG A 92 13.99 9.45 -5.44
CA ARG A 92 14.26 8.03 -5.68
C ARG A 92 12.94 7.26 -5.79
N GLY A 93 12.63 6.81 -7.00
CA GLY A 93 11.63 5.78 -7.26
C GLY A 93 12.08 4.39 -6.78
N PRO A 94 11.24 3.35 -6.95
CA PRO A 94 11.53 2.02 -6.45
C PRO A 94 12.82 1.45 -7.10
N MET A 95 13.69 0.86 -6.29
CA MET A 95 15.04 0.36 -6.67
C MET A 95 16.09 1.44 -6.94
N GLY A 96 15.89 2.68 -6.47
CA GLY A 96 16.88 3.75 -6.61
C GLY A 96 16.95 4.36 -8.01
N ALA A 97 15.98 4.03 -8.88
CA ALA A 97 15.78 4.72 -10.16
C ALA A 97 15.00 6.02 -9.92
N GLU A 98 15.51 7.13 -10.44
CA GLU A 98 14.85 8.44 -10.36
C GLU A 98 13.51 8.40 -11.09
N PHE A 99 12.51 9.09 -10.54
CA PHE A 99 11.26 9.31 -11.29
C PHE A 99 11.56 10.00 -12.62
N THR A 100 10.80 9.63 -13.66
CA THR A 100 10.75 10.45 -14.88
C THR A 100 10.09 11.80 -14.56
N ASP A 101 10.36 12.83 -15.36
CA ASP A 101 9.73 14.15 -15.20
C ASP A 101 8.18 14.05 -15.10
N GLU A 102 7.56 13.15 -15.87
CA GLU A 102 6.11 12.92 -15.81
C GLU A 102 5.64 12.29 -14.49
N GLU A 103 6.45 11.43 -13.89
CA GLU A 103 6.15 10.77 -12.62
C GLU A 103 6.39 11.72 -11.45
N GLU A 104 7.44 12.54 -11.51
CA GLU A 104 7.68 13.62 -10.56
C GLU A 104 6.55 14.66 -10.59
N ASP A 105 6.11 15.08 -11.77
CA ASP A 105 4.94 15.95 -11.93
C ASP A 105 3.68 15.32 -11.33
N LEU A 106 3.46 14.02 -11.55
CA LEU A 106 2.31 13.29 -11.01
C LEU A 106 2.36 13.19 -9.48
N PHE A 107 3.55 12.97 -8.90
CA PHE A 107 3.80 12.97 -7.47
C PHE A 107 3.46 14.35 -6.88
N ASN A 108 4.05 15.43 -7.41
CA ASN A 108 3.84 16.80 -6.94
C ASN A 108 2.38 17.23 -7.04
N GLN A 109 1.74 17.02 -8.20
CA GLN A 109 0.32 17.36 -8.41
C GLN A 109 -0.61 16.56 -7.50
N THR A 110 -0.27 15.29 -7.22
CA THR A 110 -1.05 14.46 -6.31
C THR A 110 -0.91 14.96 -4.89
N GLY A 111 0.32 15.13 -4.41
CA GLY A 111 0.60 15.58 -3.06
C GLY A 111 0.02 16.95 -2.74
N GLU A 112 0.26 17.95 -3.59
CA GLU A 112 -0.32 19.29 -3.41
C GLU A 112 -1.84 19.27 -3.33
N ALA A 113 -2.49 18.49 -4.20
CA ALA A 113 -3.95 18.42 -4.25
C ALA A 113 -4.53 17.74 -3.00
N VAL A 114 -3.93 16.63 -2.56
CA VAL A 114 -4.35 15.89 -1.37
C VAL A 114 -4.11 16.74 -0.11
N LEU A 115 -2.92 17.31 0.05
CA LEU A 115 -2.56 18.17 1.18
C LEU A 115 -3.50 19.37 1.29
N ARG A 116 -3.81 20.02 0.16
CA ARG A 116 -4.76 21.14 0.11
C ARG A 116 -6.16 20.72 0.56
N ARG A 117 -6.62 19.53 0.17
CA ARG A 117 -7.92 19.01 0.61
C ARG A 117 -7.92 18.64 2.09
N LEU A 118 -6.86 18.01 2.58
CA LEU A 118 -6.69 17.69 4.01
C LEU A 118 -6.71 18.95 4.87
N ARG A 119 -5.92 19.98 4.53
CA ARG A 119 -5.87 21.27 5.23
C ARG A 119 -7.20 22.02 5.24
N LYS A 120 -8.06 21.82 4.23
CA LYS A 120 -9.39 22.43 4.15
C LYS A 120 -10.48 21.66 4.90
N THR A 121 -10.23 20.40 5.24
CA THR A 121 -11.21 19.54 5.89
C THR A 121 -11.26 19.85 7.38
N ARG A 122 -12.37 20.43 7.84
CA ARG A 122 -12.55 20.87 9.23
C ARG A 122 -13.18 19.81 10.13
N ASN A 123 -13.99 18.93 9.56
CA ASN A 123 -14.66 17.87 10.29
C ASN A 123 -13.79 16.60 10.25
N PRO A 124 -13.28 16.11 11.40
CA PRO A 124 -12.46 14.90 11.45
C PRO A 124 -13.16 13.66 10.86
N GLY A 125 -14.49 13.59 10.96
CA GLY A 125 -15.26 12.47 10.41
C GLY A 125 -15.21 12.35 8.88
N ASP A 126 -14.81 13.41 8.18
CA ASP A 126 -14.73 13.43 6.72
C ASP A 126 -13.35 13.00 6.18
N LEU A 127 -12.33 12.88 7.04
CA LEU A 127 -10.95 12.62 6.64
C LEU A 127 -10.76 11.27 5.94
N LEU A 128 -11.29 10.18 6.51
CA LEU A 128 -11.19 8.85 5.90
C LEU A 128 -11.97 8.76 4.59
N ALA A 129 -13.14 9.41 4.51
CA ALA A 129 -13.92 9.47 3.27
C ALA A 129 -13.18 10.24 2.17
N LEU A 130 -12.48 11.33 2.53
CA LEU A 130 -11.59 12.07 1.63
C LEU A 130 -10.47 11.17 1.12
N LEU A 131 -9.69 10.55 2.01
CA LEU A 131 -8.55 9.71 1.62
C LEU A 131 -8.98 8.51 0.78
N ARG A 132 -10.09 7.84 1.15
CA ARG A 132 -10.70 6.79 0.33
C ARG A 132 -11.07 7.28 -1.07
N SER A 133 -11.50 8.54 -1.21
CA SER A 133 -11.81 9.11 -2.53
C SER A 133 -10.56 9.29 -3.41
N GLU A 134 -9.37 9.40 -2.81
CA GLU A 134 -8.10 9.52 -3.52
C GLU A 134 -7.68 8.20 -4.18
N HIS A 135 -8.21 7.05 -3.76
CA HIS A 135 -7.98 5.76 -4.44
C HIS A 135 -8.31 5.80 -5.95
N LYS A 136 -9.24 6.67 -6.37
CA LYS A 136 -9.57 6.88 -7.79
C LYS A 136 -8.40 7.46 -8.60
N ARG A 137 -7.37 8.01 -7.96
CA ARG A 137 -6.13 8.47 -8.62
C ARG A 137 -5.35 7.32 -9.21
N PHE A 138 -5.29 6.18 -8.53
CA PHE A 138 -4.66 4.98 -9.07
C PHE A 138 -5.36 4.50 -10.34
N ASP A 139 -6.69 4.48 -10.35
CA ASP A 139 -7.45 4.07 -11.54
C ASP A 139 -7.16 5.02 -12.72
N ARG A 140 -7.06 6.33 -12.46
CA ARG A 140 -6.66 7.33 -13.47
C ARG A 140 -5.22 7.16 -13.92
N ALA A 141 -4.29 6.91 -12.99
CA ALA A 141 -2.88 6.68 -13.29
C ALA A 141 -2.69 5.43 -14.15
N TYR A 142 -3.42 4.35 -13.83
CA TYR A 142 -3.49 3.14 -14.66
C TYR A 142 -3.99 3.47 -16.06
N ALA A 143 -5.16 4.09 -16.18
CA ALA A 143 -5.79 4.38 -17.47
C ALA A 143 -4.92 5.26 -18.36
N ALA A 144 -4.15 6.16 -17.76
CA ALA A 144 -3.20 7.04 -18.44
C ALA A 144 -1.85 6.38 -18.76
N ALA A 145 -1.57 5.17 -18.27
CA ALA A 145 -0.34 4.46 -18.60
C ALA A 145 -0.28 4.08 -20.10
N PRO A 146 0.94 3.96 -20.68
CA PRO A 146 1.11 3.59 -22.07
C PRO A 146 0.32 2.32 -22.43
N ILE A 147 -0.31 2.32 -23.62
CA ILE A 147 -1.13 1.18 -24.09
C ILE A 147 -0.31 -0.12 -24.03
N ALA A 148 0.92 -0.11 -24.54
CA ALA A 148 1.79 -1.28 -24.53
C ALA A 148 2.12 -1.79 -23.10
N ALA A 149 2.19 -0.89 -22.12
CA ALA A 149 2.39 -1.27 -20.72
C ALA A 149 1.12 -1.88 -20.12
N ARG A 150 -0.06 -1.34 -20.44
CA ARG A 150 -1.34 -1.93 -20.01
C ARG A 150 -1.61 -3.29 -20.67
N ASP A 151 -1.25 -3.45 -21.94
CA ASP A 151 -1.45 -4.69 -22.68
C ASP A 151 -0.52 -5.82 -22.22
N SER A 152 0.60 -5.49 -21.57
CA SER A 152 1.51 -6.48 -20.97
C SER A 152 1.09 -6.93 -19.57
N VAL A 153 0.09 -6.29 -18.95
CA VAL A 153 -0.40 -6.68 -17.62
C VAL A 153 -1.03 -8.07 -17.68
N ALA A 154 -0.40 -9.00 -16.98
CA ALA A 154 -0.90 -10.34 -16.78
C ALA A 154 -1.86 -10.44 -15.58
N CYS A 155 -2.14 -9.40 -14.79
CA CYS A 155 -3.06 -9.55 -13.65
C CYS A 155 -4.50 -9.86 -14.08
N ARG A 156 -5.16 -10.80 -13.41
CA ARG A 156 -6.60 -11.13 -13.59
C ARG A 156 -7.25 -11.52 -12.27
N ALA A 157 -8.58 -11.42 -12.22
CA ALA A 157 -9.36 -11.95 -11.09
C ALA A 157 -9.06 -13.45 -10.88
N GLY A 158 -8.95 -13.87 -9.62
CA GLY A 158 -8.54 -15.23 -9.25
C GLY A 158 -7.03 -15.48 -9.24
N CYS A 159 -6.20 -14.47 -9.48
CA CYS A 159 -4.75 -14.54 -9.26
C CYS A 159 -4.42 -14.01 -7.86
N ASP A 160 -3.79 -14.83 -7.02
CA ASP A 160 -3.54 -14.54 -5.60
C ASP A 160 -2.05 -14.50 -5.22
N ALA A 161 -1.13 -14.67 -6.17
CA ALA A 161 0.30 -14.71 -5.88
C ALA A 161 0.81 -13.48 -5.10
N CYS A 162 0.32 -12.26 -5.42
CA CYS A 162 0.69 -11.06 -4.66
C CYS A 162 0.12 -11.01 -3.23
N CYS A 163 -0.90 -11.82 -2.92
CA CYS A 163 -1.47 -11.91 -1.58
C CYS A 163 -0.59 -12.71 -0.60
N HIS A 164 0.57 -13.21 -1.03
CA HIS A 164 1.56 -13.88 -0.17
C HIS A 164 2.81 -13.01 0.09
N VAL A 165 2.78 -11.76 -0.36
CA VAL A 165 3.84 -10.78 -0.11
C VAL A 165 3.42 -9.91 1.07
N PRO A 166 4.23 -9.76 2.12
CA PRO A 166 3.99 -8.77 3.17
C PRO A 166 3.83 -7.37 2.58
N VAL A 167 2.92 -6.59 3.14
CA VAL A 167 2.66 -5.22 2.66
C VAL A 167 2.72 -4.24 3.82
N GLY A 168 3.64 -3.28 3.71
CA GLY A 168 3.64 -2.04 4.46
C GLY A 168 2.52 -1.12 3.99
N VAL A 169 1.84 -0.50 4.95
CA VAL A 169 0.74 0.42 4.71
C VAL A 169 0.74 1.54 5.75
N GLN A 170 0.17 2.68 5.40
CA GLN A 170 -0.08 3.75 6.35
C GLN A 170 -1.38 3.56 7.13
N ALA A 171 -1.48 4.29 8.25
CA ALA A 171 -2.60 4.19 9.16
C ALA A 171 -3.96 4.43 8.48
N HIS A 172 -4.06 5.40 7.55
CA HIS A 172 -5.32 5.70 6.87
C HIS A 172 -5.82 4.53 6.02
N GLU A 173 -4.93 3.78 5.41
CA GLU A 173 -5.28 2.61 4.58
C GLU A 173 -5.87 1.48 5.41
N VAL A 174 -5.26 1.22 6.58
CA VAL A 174 -5.75 0.23 7.54
C VAL A 174 -7.14 0.62 8.04
N LEU A 175 -7.33 1.90 8.40
CA LEU A 175 -8.61 2.41 8.89
C LEU A 175 -9.70 2.35 7.81
N ILE A 176 -9.36 2.65 6.55
CA ILE A 176 -10.29 2.50 5.40
C ILE A 176 -10.69 1.03 5.22
N ALA A 177 -9.75 0.09 5.32
CA ALA A 177 -10.04 -1.33 5.22
C ALA A 177 -10.92 -1.83 6.38
N ALA A 178 -10.61 -1.43 7.61
CA ALA A 178 -11.40 -1.76 8.80
C ALA A 178 -12.84 -1.24 8.70
N GLU A 179 -13.01 0.02 8.29
CA GLU A 179 -14.33 0.62 8.07
C GLU A 179 -15.13 -0.09 6.97
N PHE A 180 -14.46 -0.52 5.89
CA PHE A 180 -15.10 -1.30 4.84
C PHE A 180 -15.61 -2.65 5.37
N ILE A 181 -14.78 -3.38 6.12
CA ILE A 181 -15.17 -4.66 6.71
C ILE A 181 -16.35 -4.48 7.66
N GLN A 182 -16.25 -3.52 8.60
CA GLN A 182 -17.32 -3.24 9.58
C GLN A 182 -18.65 -2.86 8.94
N LYS A 183 -18.64 -2.24 7.75
CA LYS A 183 -19.85 -1.81 7.05
C LYS A 183 -20.47 -2.88 6.15
N ASN A 184 -19.67 -3.80 5.61
CA ASN A 184 -20.12 -4.69 4.54
C ASN A 184 -20.17 -6.17 4.95
N PHE A 185 -19.51 -6.58 6.03
CA PHE A 185 -19.40 -7.99 6.42
C PHE A 185 -20.48 -8.36 7.44
N SER A 186 -20.94 -9.60 7.41
CA SER A 186 -21.76 -10.14 8.50
C SER A 186 -20.94 -10.25 9.80
N PRO A 187 -21.59 -10.34 10.98
CA PRO A 187 -20.88 -10.59 12.23
C PRO A 187 -19.97 -11.82 12.17
N GLU A 188 -20.43 -12.92 11.55
CA GLU A 188 -19.65 -14.15 11.40
C GLU A 188 -18.45 -13.98 10.47
N GLU A 189 -18.60 -13.18 9.41
CA GLU A 189 -17.49 -12.86 8.51
C GLU A 189 -16.46 -11.96 9.18
N LEU A 190 -16.90 -10.97 9.95
CA LEU A 190 -16.04 -10.11 10.76
C LEU A 190 -15.25 -10.93 11.79
N ASP A 191 -15.91 -11.80 12.56
CA ASP A 191 -15.25 -12.70 13.53
C ASP A 191 -14.20 -13.58 12.83
N SER A 192 -14.52 -14.08 11.63
CA SER A 192 -13.59 -14.85 10.82
C SER A 192 -12.38 -14.04 10.36
N VAL A 193 -12.56 -12.77 9.99
CA VAL A 193 -11.45 -11.86 9.65
C VAL A 193 -10.58 -11.61 10.89
N ILE A 194 -11.18 -11.29 12.04
CA ILE A 194 -10.46 -11.06 13.30
C ILE A 194 -9.60 -12.27 13.68
N ALA A 195 -10.13 -13.49 13.53
CA ALA A 195 -9.37 -14.71 13.78
C ALA A 195 -8.19 -14.88 12.83
N ARG A 196 -8.36 -14.59 11.53
CA ARG A 196 -7.27 -14.67 10.54
C ARG A 196 -6.21 -13.61 10.77
N THR A 197 -6.59 -12.37 11.09
CA THR A 197 -5.63 -11.29 11.38
C THR A 197 -4.89 -11.55 12.70
N ALA A 198 -5.53 -12.15 13.70
CA ALA A 198 -4.87 -12.60 14.92
C ALA A 198 -3.78 -13.66 14.65
N ALA A 199 -4.08 -14.64 13.79
CA ALA A 199 -3.13 -15.68 13.40
C ALA A 199 -1.95 -15.10 12.59
N HIS A 200 -2.22 -14.18 11.66
CA HIS A 200 -1.19 -13.45 10.91
C HIS A 200 -0.25 -12.70 11.86
N ARG A 201 -0.82 -11.89 12.76
CA ARG A 201 -0.04 -11.14 13.74
C ARG A 201 0.86 -12.04 14.58
N ALA A 202 0.33 -13.16 15.06
CA ALA A 202 1.12 -14.12 15.84
C ALA A 202 2.28 -14.71 15.03
N ALA A 203 2.09 -14.97 13.73
CA ALA A 203 3.13 -15.47 12.83
C ALA A 203 4.20 -14.39 12.51
N PHE A 204 3.83 -13.12 12.45
CA PHE A 204 4.69 -11.98 12.09
C PHE A 204 5.40 -11.33 13.28
N ALA A 205 4.99 -11.67 14.50
CA ALA A 205 5.57 -11.13 15.72
C ALA A 205 7.08 -11.42 15.82
N ASN A 206 7.84 -10.39 16.21
CA ASN A 206 9.30 -10.46 16.40
C ASN A 206 10.07 -10.91 15.15
N LYS A 207 9.59 -10.52 13.96
CA LYS A 207 10.24 -10.79 12.67
C LYS A 207 10.49 -9.51 11.91
N ASP A 208 11.64 -9.43 11.24
CA ASP A 208 11.91 -8.35 10.27
C ASP A 208 11.16 -8.60 8.94
N ASN A 209 11.20 -7.62 8.03
CA ASN A 209 10.52 -7.73 6.73
C ASN A 209 11.03 -8.87 5.85
N ARG A 210 12.32 -9.21 5.93
CA ARG A 210 12.90 -10.32 5.17
C ARG A 210 12.34 -11.64 5.68
N GLU A 211 12.38 -11.85 7.00
CA GLU A 211 11.84 -13.02 7.66
C GLU A 211 10.33 -13.17 7.41
N ARG A 212 9.57 -12.07 7.45
CA ARG A 212 8.13 -12.06 7.10
C ARG A 212 7.89 -12.48 5.65
N SER A 213 8.73 -12.02 4.72
CA SER A 213 8.63 -12.34 3.29
C SER A 213 8.91 -13.82 3.01
N GLU A 214 9.84 -14.43 3.76
CA GLU A 214 10.15 -15.86 3.66
C GLU A 214 9.00 -16.78 4.12
N LEU A 215 8.10 -16.29 4.99
CA LEU A 215 6.96 -17.09 5.46
C LEU A 215 5.97 -17.43 4.35
N ARG A 216 5.81 -16.54 3.35
CA ARG A 216 4.80 -16.65 2.29
C ARG A 216 3.37 -16.87 2.82
N THR A 217 3.11 -16.41 4.04
CA THR A 217 1.81 -16.51 4.70
C THR A 217 0.77 -15.77 3.85
N PRO A 218 -0.37 -16.40 3.52
CA PRO A 218 -1.44 -15.72 2.80
C PRO A 218 -1.98 -14.54 3.61
N CYS A 219 -2.25 -13.43 2.92
CA CYS A 219 -2.91 -12.25 3.48
C CYS A 219 -4.23 -12.65 4.17
N PRO A 220 -4.56 -12.10 5.36
CA PRO A 220 -5.82 -12.38 6.06
C PRO A 220 -7.09 -12.11 5.25
N MET A 221 -6.99 -11.32 4.18
CA MET A 221 -8.11 -10.97 3.32
C MET A 221 -8.28 -11.89 2.12
N LEU A 222 -7.35 -12.83 1.89
CA LEU A 222 -7.45 -13.82 0.83
C LEU A 222 -8.45 -14.93 1.22
N LYS A 223 -9.45 -15.15 0.38
CA LYS A 223 -10.42 -16.25 0.51
C LYS A 223 -10.72 -16.81 -0.87
N ALA A 224 -10.54 -18.12 -1.05
CA ALA A 224 -10.80 -18.82 -2.30
C ALA A 224 -10.14 -18.15 -3.53
N GLY A 225 -8.86 -17.77 -3.42
CA GLY A 225 -8.09 -17.15 -4.51
C GLY A 225 -8.48 -15.70 -4.83
N SER A 226 -9.28 -15.05 -3.99
CA SER A 226 -9.72 -13.66 -4.19
C SER A 226 -9.63 -12.82 -2.93
N CYS A 227 -9.31 -11.54 -3.10
CA CYS A 227 -9.31 -10.57 -2.00
C CYS A 227 -10.75 -10.20 -1.63
N THR A 228 -11.13 -10.44 -0.38
CA THR A 228 -12.47 -10.15 0.16
C THR A 228 -12.74 -8.65 0.35
N ILE A 229 -11.70 -7.81 0.25
CA ILE A 229 -11.79 -6.35 0.33
C ILE A 229 -11.22 -5.66 -0.91
N TYR A 230 -11.36 -6.28 -2.09
CA TYR A 230 -10.73 -5.79 -3.33
C TYR A 230 -10.97 -4.29 -3.59
N GLU A 231 -12.17 -3.78 -3.29
CA GLU A 231 -12.52 -2.37 -3.46
C GLU A 231 -11.77 -1.43 -2.51
N SER A 232 -11.51 -1.87 -1.28
CA SER A 232 -10.78 -1.13 -0.24
C SER A 232 -9.35 -1.67 -0.03
N ARG A 233 -8.78 -2.33 -1.04
CA ARG A 233 -7.39 -2.81 -0.98
C ARG A 233 -6.43 -1.63 -0.73
N PRO A 234 -5.38 -1.84 0.10
CA PRO A 234 -4.34 -0.85 0.29
C PRO A 234 -3.70 -0.39 -1.01
N GLU A 235 -3.09 0.79 -0.97
CA GLU A 235 -2.40 1.47 -2.05
C GLU A 235 -1.28 0.61 -2.64
N ALA A 236 -0.46 -0.05 -1.79
CA ALA A 236 0.56 -1.01 -2.22
C ALA A 236 -0.03 -2.18 -3.04
N CYS A 237 -1.19 -2.71 -2.63
CA CYS A 237 -1.89 -3.76 -3.37
C CYS A 237 -2.56 -3.24 -4.64
N ARG A 238 -2.90 -1.95 -4.70
CA ARG A 238 -3.52 -1.29 -5.85
C ARG A 238 -2.51 -0.91 -6.92
N SER A 239 -1.30 -0.54 -6.52
CA SER A 239 -0.20 -0.13 -7.39
C SER A 239 0.48 -1.33 -8.07
N HIS A 240 0.45 -2.51 -7.45
CA HIS A 240 1.12 -3.70 -7.97
C HIS A 240 0.46 -4.28 -9.25
N HIS A 241 1.23 -4.35 -10.32
CA HIS A 241 0.85 -5.00 -11.58
C HIS A 241 2.01 -5.82 -12.12
N SER A 242 1.72 -7.03 -12.56
CA SER A 242 2.70 -7.98 -13.06
C SER A 242 2.55 -8.23 -14.55
N HIS A 243 3.66 -8.42 -15.27
CA HIS A 243 3.67 -8.87 -16.67
C HIS A 243 3.65 -10.40 -16.83
N SER A 244 3.78 -11.18 -15.74
CA SER A 244 3.85 -12.63 -15.80
C SER A 244 3.31 -13.30 -14.53
N ALA A 245 2.16 -13.98 -14.65
CA ALA A 245 1.61 -14.73 -13.53
C ALA A 245 2.37 -16.03 -13.23
N ALA A 246 3.02 -16.62 -14.25
CA ALA A 246 3.88 -17.78 -14.05
C ALA A 246 5.08 -17.39 -13.18
N ALA A 247 5.72 -16.25 -13.46
CA ALA A 247 6.80 -15.72 -12.64
C ALA A 247 6.32 -15.35 -11.23
N CYS A 248 5.14 -14.72 -11.09
CA CYS A 248 4.56 -14.50 -9.77
C CYS A 248 4.36 -15.79 -8.98
N GLY A 249 3.90 -16.87 -9.63
CA GLY A 249 3.76 -18.17 -8.99
C GLY A 249 5.10 -18.79 -8.59
N LEU A 250 6.15 -18.59 -9.39
CA LEU A 250 7.50 -19.03 -9.03
C LEU A 250 8.06 -18.25 -7.83
N ASN A 251 7.76 -16.95 -7.73
CA ASN A 251 8.18 -16.12 -6.60
C ASN A 251 7.53 -16.53 -5.27
N LEU A 252 6.53 -17.42 -5.26
CA LEU A 252 5.99 -18.00 -4.02
C LEU A 252 6.90 -19.05 -3.40
N ASP A 253 7.87 -19.57 -4.16
CA ASP A 253 8.87 -20.52 -3.67
C ASP A 253 10.07 -19.73 -3.09
N PRO A 254 10.24 -19.67 -1.76
CA PRO A 254 11.31 -18.89 -1.14
C PRO A 254 12.71 -19.47 -1.44
N THR A 255 12.80 -20.68 -2.01
CA THR A 255 14.07 -21.28 -2.42
C THR A 255 14.56 -20.81 -3.79
N ARG A 256 13.71 -20.09 -4.52
CA ARG A 256 14.05 -19.55 -5.84
C ARG A 256 14.46 -18.09 -5.75
N GLU A 257 15.34 -17.71 -6.67
CA GLU A 257 15.65 -16.31 -6.92
C GLU A 257 14.39 -15.58 -7.39
N GLU A 258 14.16 -14.39 -6.85
CA GLU A 258 13.00 -13.58 -7.19
C GLU A 258 13.11 -13.08 -8.62
N ILE A 259 12.07 -13.33 -9.40
CA ILE A 259 11.95 -12.84 -10.77
C ILE A 259 11.28 -11.47 -10.71
N ASP A 260 11.88 -10.47 -11.36
CA ASP A 260 11.21 -9.18 -11.55
C ASP A 260 9.94 -9.39 -12.40
N VAL A 261 8.80 -9.09 -11.81
CA VAL A 261 7.48 -9.23 -12.43
C VAL A 261 6.86 -7.89 -12.78
N PHE A 262 7.45 -6.77 -12.39
CA PHE A 262 6.80 -5.48 -12.48
C PHE A 262 6.59 -5.01 -13.92
N VAL A 263 5.59 -4.17 -14.13
CA VAL A 263 5.35 -3.48 -15.42
C VAL A 263 5.88 -2.05 -15.29
N PRO A 264 7.07 -1.70 -15.81
CA PRO A 264 7.70 -0.40 -15.53
C PRO A 264 6.80 0.80 -15.82
N GLY A 265 6.18 0.83 -17.00
CA GLY A 265 5.29 1.94 -17.42
C GLY A 265 3.97 2.07 -16.65
N VAL A 266 3.63 1.10 -15.79
CA VAL A 266 2.53 1.20 -14.84
C VAL A 266 3.06 1.48 -13.43
N ARG A 267 4.15 0.81 -13.04
CA ARG A 267 4.70 0.87 -11.69
C ARG A 267 5.07 2.28 -11.27
N GLY A 268 5.89 3.00 -12.05
CA GLY A 268 6.39 4.31 -11.61
C GLY A 268 5.26 5.33 -11.43
N ARG A 269 4.30 5.38 -12.36
CA ARG A 269 3.08 6.21 -12.24
C ARG A 269 2.25 5.89 -11.00
N MET A 270 2.08 4.60 -10.69
CA MET A 270 1.32 4.17 -9.51
C MET A 270 2.03 4.53 -8.20
N PHE A 271 3.36 4.35 -8.18
CA PHE A 271 4.19 4.73 -7.04
C PHE A 271 4.20 6.24 -6.82
N ALA A 272 4.26 7.04 -7.89
CA ALA A 272 4.14 8.50 -7.78
C ALA A 272 2.82 8.95 -7.12
N VAL A 273 1.70 8.29 -7.45
CA VAL A 273 0.41 8.55 -6.80
C VAL A 273 0.42 8.14 -5.33
N MET A 274 0.88 6.92 -5.04
CA MET A 274 0.98 6.38 -3.67
C MET A 274 1.83 7.30 -2.79
N LEU A 275 3.08 7.54 -3.18
CA LEU A 275 3.98 8.41 -2.44
C LEU A 275 3.45 9.85 -2.34
N GLY A 276 2.75 10.36 -3.36
CA GLY A 276 2.15 11.69 -3.30
C GLY A 276 1.03 11.78 -2.27
N ILE A 277 0.14 10.78 -2.19
CA ILE A 277 -0.90 10.70 -1.15
C ILE A 277 -0.21 10.57 0.21
N ASP A 278 0.74 9.66 0.29
CA ASP A 278 1.41 9.28 1.53
C ASP A 278 2.17 10.44 2.16
N GLN A 279 2.99 11.13 1.35
CA GLN A 279 3.69 12.34 1.74
C GLN A 279 2.71 13.43 2.13
N ALA A 280 1.59 13.61 1.41
CA ALA A 280 0.61 14.62 1.75
C ALA A 280 -0.09 14.37 3.10
N VAL A 281 -0.29 13.10 3.48
CA VAL A 281 -0.80 12.72 4.80
C VAL A 281 0.22 13.07 5.89
N ALA A 282 1.50 12.76 5.69
CA ALA A 282 2.58 13.14 6.60
C ALA A 282 2.75 14.67 6.72
N GLU A 283 2.74 15.41 5.60
CA GLU A 283 2.80 16.89 5.54
C GLU A 283 1.59 17.57 6.17
N ALA A 284 0.44 16.89 6.18
CA ALA A 284 -0.73 17.36 6.90
C ALA A 284 -0.57 17.16 8.42
N GLY A 285 0.48 16.47 8.87
CA GLY A 285 0.80 16.15 10.26
C GLY A 285 0.01 14.96 10.79
N PHE A 286 -0.29 13.97 9.95
CA PHE A 286 -0.84 12.70 10.41
C PHE A 286 0.29 11.68 10.62
N ASP A 287 -0.08 10.52 11.14
CA ASP A 287 0.82 9.40 11.34
C ASP A 287 1.42 8.92 10.01
N GLY A 288 2.74 9.13 9.86
CA GLY A 288 3.53 8.70 8.70
C GLY A 288 4.25 7.36 8.91
N GLN A 289 3.97 6.65 10.01
CA GLN A 289 4.53 5.32 10.26
C GLN A 289 3.92 4.29 9.30
N ALA A 290 4.77 3.47 8.70
CA ALA A 290 4.37 2.28 7.97
C ALA A 290 4.16 1.09 8.91
N TYR A 291 3.10 0.33 8.66
CA TYR A 291 2.66 -0.79 9.46
C TYR A 291 2.53 -2.07 8.61
N ASP A 292 2.79 -3.23 9.20
CA ASP A 292 2.33 -4.50 8.64
C ASP A 292 0.80 -4.52 8.60
N PHE A 293 0.26 -4.63 7.39
CA PHE A 293 -1.19 -4.53 7.17
C PHE A 293 -2.00 -5.54 8.00
N GLY A 294 -1.58 -6.80 8.07
CA GLY A 294 -2.35 -7.83 8.77
C GLY A 294 -2.41 -7.58 10.29
N SER A 295 -1.29 -7.17 10.89
CA SER A 295 -1.19 -6.86 12.32
C SER A 295 -1.93 -5.58 12.69
N ALA A 296 -1.80 -4.52 11.89
CA ALA A 296 -2.50 -3.27 12.12
C ALA A 296 -4.01 -3.39 11.87
N LEU A 297 -4.42 -4.19 10.87
CA LEU A 297 -5.84 -4.48 10.63
C LEU A 297 -6.47 -5.23 11.82
N HIS A 298 -5.72 -6.12 12.47
CA HIS A 298 -6.19 -6.74 13.72
C HIS A 298 -6.52 -5.68 14.76
N GLU A 299 -5.58 -4.76 15.05
CA GLU A 299 -5.80 -3.66 16.00
C GLU A 299 -7.02 -2.82 15.62
N ALA A 300 -7.12 -2.41 14.36
CA ALA A 300 -8.21 -1.55 13.91
C ALA A 300 -9.60 -2.21 14.08
N LEU A 301 -9.67 -3.55 13.98
CA LEU A 301 -10.92 -4.30 14.15
C LEU A 301 -11.25 -4.62 15.61
N THR A 302 -10.26 -4.66 16.51
CA THR A 302 -10.45 -5.05 17.92
C THR A 302 -10.32 -3.90 18.93
N ASP A 303 -9.67 -2.79 18.54
CA ASP A 303 -9.46 -1.58 19.34
C ASP A 303 -9.84 -0.32 18.55
N SER A 304 -10.96 0.29 18.93
CA SER A 304 -11.42 1.55 18.33
C SER A 304 -10.49 2.75 18.58
N MET A 305 -9.53 2.64 19.51
CA MET A 305 -8.67 3.76 19.87
C MET A 305 -7.68 4.15 18.77
N GLY A 306 -7.34 3.25 17.84
CA GLY A 306 -6.42 3.56 16.74
C GLY A 306 -6.91 4.71 15.85
N ALA A 307 -8.20 4.70 15.50
CA ALA A 307 -8.81 5.80 14.74
C ALA A 307 -8.77 7.13 15.51
N ILE A 308 -8.96 7.08 16.83
CA ILE A 308 -8.94 8.28 17.69
C ILE A 308 -7.53 8.85 17.78
N ARG A 309 -6.49 8.01 17.95
CA ARG A 309 -5.08 8.43 17.94
C ARG A 309 -4.71 9.05 16.60
N TRP A 310 -5.07 8.39 15.50
CA TRP A 310 -4.82 8.92 14.15
C TRP A 310 -5.45 10.30 13.94
N MET A 311 -6.72 10.50 14.33
CA MET A 311 -7.39 11.82 14.26
C MET A 311 -6.71 12.88 15.14
N ARG A 312 -6.01 12.47 16.20
CA ARG A 312 -5.23 13.34 17.08
C ARG A 312 -3.79 13.56 16.60
N ARG A 313 -3.41 13.04 15.44
CA ARG A 313 -2.05 13.16 14.89
C ARG A 313 -1.01 12.37 15.68
N GLU A 314 -1.45 11.31 16.33
CA GLU A 314 -0.62 10.38 17.09
C GLU A 314 -0.46 9.08 16.29
N PRO A 315 0.58 8.28 16.55
CA PRO A 315 0.70 6.93 16.00
C PRO A 315 -0.57 6.11 16.23
N ALA A 316 -1.16 5.61 15.15
CA ALA A 316 -2.44 4.92 15.18
C ALA A 316 -2.35 3.56 15.87
N PHE A 317 -1.27 2.82 15.63
CA PHE A 317 -1.10 1.44 16.09
C PHE A 317 0.20 1.27 16.89
N PRO A 318 0.27 0.29 17.81
CA PRO A 318 1.46 0.04 18.62
C PRO A 318 2.66 -0.42 17.78
N GLU A 319 3.87 -0.26 18.32
CA GLU A 319 5.14 -0.65 17.69
C GLU A 319 5.19 -2.10 17.20
N SER A 320 4.49 -3.00 17.89
CA SER A 320 4.36 -4.39 17.46
C SER A 320 3.69 -4.58 16.09
N CYS A 321 3.10 -3.53 15.52
CA CYS A 321 2.52 -3.51 14.18
C CYS A 321 3.42 -2.86 13.14
N TRP A 322 4.57 -2.29 13.50
CA TRP A 322 5.42 -1.58 12.54
C TRP A 322 5.92 -2.53 11.45
N GLU A 323 5.98 -1.99 10.23
CA GLU A 323 6.52 -2.71 9.08
C GLU A 323 8.00 -3.03 9.32
N GLU A 324 8.80 -2.02 9.68
CA GLU A 324 10.17 -2.20 10.11
C GLU A 324 10.30 -2.17 11.63
N VAL A 325 11.14 -3.04 12.16
CA VAL A 325 11.44 -3.08 13.60
C VAL A 325 12.52 -2.04 13.89
N PRO A 326 12.35 -1.15 14.88
CA PRO A 326 13.36 -0.13 15.20
C PRO A 326 14.70 -0.79 15.55
N GLY A 327 15.78 -0.27 14.97
CA GLY A 327 17.12 -0.87 15.01
C GLY A 327 17.50 -1.70 13.77
N SER A 328 16.71 -1.67 12.69
CA SER A 328 17.21 -1.97 11.35
C SER A 328 18.31 -0.97 10.98
N LEU A 329 19.12 -1.27 9.95
CA LEU A 329 20.35 -0.50 9.62
C LEU A 329 20.10 0.99 9.27
N ASP A 330 18.86 1.43 9.25
CA ASP A 330 18.38 2.77 8.91
C ASP A 330 17.29 3.18 9.92
N ASP A 331 17.63 4.10 10.84
CA ASP A 331 16.73 4.55 11.92
C ASP A 331 15.47 5.29 11.40
N ASP A 332 15.45 5.65 10.11
CA ASP A 332 14.33 6.32 9.44
C ASP A 332 13.51 5.36 8.55
N ALA A 333 13.87 4.08 8.48
CA ALA A 333 13.17 3.13 7.63
C ALA A 333 11.72 2.89 8.06
N GLY A 334 10.80 3.00 7.11
CA GLY A 334 9.37 2.83 7.34
C GLY A 334 8.66 4.03 7.96
N VAL A 335 9.27 5.23 7.99
CA VAL A 335 8.60 6.46 8.45
C VAL A 335 8.68 7.56 7.41
N ILE A 336 7.52 8.08 7.00
CA ILE A 336 7.42 9.26 6.14
C ILE A 336 7.33 10.50 7.03
N ARG A 337 8.28 11.43 6.88
CA ARG A 337 8.33 12.68 7.66
C ARG A 337 7.78 13.84 6.85
N ALA A 338 7.23 14.83 7.57
CA ALA A 338 6.91 16.12 6.97
C ALA A 338 8.23 16.88 6.73
N GLU A 339 8.54 17.11 5.46
CA GLU A 339 9.80 17.73 5.02
C GLU A 339 9.56 19.06 4.28
N GLY A 340 8.29 19.43 4.08
CA GLY A 340 7.90 20.63 3.37
C GLY A 340 7.88 20.49 1.86
N PHE A 341 7.72 19.26 1.33
CA PHE A 341 7.79 18.98 -0.11
C PHE A 341 6.82 19.80 -0.97
N PHE A 342 5.62 20.06 -0.44
CA PHE A 342 4.52 20.71 -1.18
C PHE A 342 4.22 22.13 -0.67
N GLN A 343 5.21 22.81 -0.08
CA GLN A 343 5.04 24.14 0.52
C GLN A 343 5.12 25.30 -0.47
#